data_AF-A0A075HWE6-F1
#
_entry.id   AF-A0A075HWE6-F1
#
_cell.length_a   1.000
_cell.length_b   1.000
_cell.length_c   1.000
_cell.angle_alpha   90.00
_cell.angle_beta   90.00
_cell.angle_gamma   90.00
#
_symmetry.space_group_name_H-M   'P 1'
#
loop_
_entity.id
_entity.type
_entity.pdbx_description
1 polymer ?
#
loop_
_entity_poly.entity_id
_entity_poly.type
_entity_poly.pdbx_seq_one_letter_code
_entity_poly.pdbx_strand_id
1 'polypeptide(L)'
;MIKKYERVGIAAVCIEDKTFPKQNSLLENGKNDLLSEKEFVAKILAAKEARSDKDFIIIARVEALISGAGMNEALKRATAYENAGADAILIHSKQKTPDEIFEFTDSWKGSVPIVVVPTTYDSVKISELESHKIKMVIYANQTLRVAHMAMSRLLKEMINADHISDIKDKMSTMQDIFSLQEMYDIKNKEKKLEEELKKLGYIN
;
A
#
# COMPACT_ATOMS: atom_id res chain seq x y z
N MET A 1 -15.81 -5.00 7.00
CA MET A 1 -14.40 -4.84 6.58
C MET A 1 -13.68 -3.93 7.58
N ILE A 2 -14.06 -2.65 7.68
CA ILE A 2 -13.49 -1.65 8.62
C ILE A 2 -13.18 -2.20 10.02
N LYS A 3 -14.21 -2.59 10.79
CA LYS A 3 -14.06 -3.13 12.16
C LYS A 3 -13.05 -4.27 12.31
N LYS A 4 -12.83 -5.08 11.26
CA LYS A 4 -11.86 -6.18 11.30
C LYS A 4 -10.43 -5.68 11.08
N TYR A 5 -10.23 -4.78 10.12
CA TYR A 5 -8.92 -4.17 9.82
C TYR A 5 -8.44 -3.32 10.99
N GLU A 6 -9.32 -2.48 11.53
CA GLU A 6 -9.05 -1.64 12.69
C GLU A 6 -8.66 -2.49 13.91
N ARG A 7 -9.40 -3.56 14.22
CA ARG A 7 -9.12 -4.45 15.36
C ARG A 7 -7.74 -5.10 15.32
N VAL A 8 -7.19 -5.34 14.13
CA VAL A 8 -5.87 -5.96 13.97
C VAL A 8 -4.74 -4.93 13.83
N GLY A 9 -5.02 -3.65 14.13
CA GLY A 9 -4.01 -2.59 14.19
C GLY A 9 -3.65 -1.97 12.85
N ILE A 10 -4.47 -2.15 11.80
CA ILE A 10 -4.27 -1.43 10.54
C ILE A 10 -4.65 0.05 10.74
N ALA A 11 -3.80 0.96 10.27
CA ALA A 11 -4.02 2.41 10.43
C ALA A 11 -4.96 3.00 9.37
N ALA A 12 -5.00 2.42 8.16
CA ALA A 12 -5.77 2.96 7.05
C ALA A 12 -6.28 1.87 6.11
N VAL A 13 -7.42 2.11 5.48
CA VAL A 13 -7.91 1.30 4.35
C VAL A 13 -8.11 2.16 3.11
N CYS A 14 -7.76 1.60 1.97
CA CYS A 14 -7.99 2.21 0.67
C CYS A 14 -9.04 1.40 -0.10
N ILE A 15 -10.14 2.03 -0.46
CA ILE A 15 -11.25 1.42 -1.20
C ILE A 15 -11.33 2.13 -2.55
N GLU A 16 -11.45 1.38 -3.64
CA GLU A 16 -11.57 1.96 -4.99
C GLU A 16 -13.01 1.89 -5.52
N ASP A 17 -13.36 2.83 -6.39
CA ASP A 17 -14.71 3.01 -6.92
C ASP A 17 -15.05 2.16 -8.15
N LYS A 18 -14.39 1.00 -8.29
CA LYS A 18 -14.72 0.00 -9.30
C LYS A 18 -15.77 -1.00 -8.83
N THR A 19 -16.39 -1.65 -9.81
CA THR A 19 -17.22 -2.84 -9.59
C THR A 19 -16.40 -4.01 -9.04
N PHE A 20 -17.08 -4.96 -8.40
CA PHE A 20 -16.48 -6.20 -7.90
C PHE A 20 -16.88 -7.37 -8.80
N PRO A 21 -15.98 -8.32 -9.12
CA PRO A 21 -14.61 -8.46 -8.63
C PRO A 21 -13.62 -7.43 -9.21
N LYS A 22 -12.64 -7.02 -8.39
CA LYS A 22 -11.58 -6.09 -8.80
C LYS A 22 -10.80 -6.66 -9.99
N GLN A 23 -10.57 -5.82 -10.99
CA GLN A 23 -9.54 -6.01 -12.01
C GLN A 23 -8.38 -5.03 -11.76
N ASN A 24 -7.15 -5.46 -12.06
CA ASN A 24 -5.96 -4.65 -11.85
C ASN A 24 -5.92 -3.47 -12.84
N SER A 25 -5.65 -2.27 -12.34
CA SER A 25 -5.65 -1.00 -13.10
C SER A 25 -4.63 -0.95 -14.24
N LEU A 26 -3.57 -1.77 -14.15
CA LEU A 26 -2.50 -1.87 -15.14
C LEU A 26 -2.57 -3.15 -15.97
N LEU A 27 -3.61 -3.98 -15.77
CA LEU A 27 -3.83 -5.15 -16.60
C LEU A 27 -4.26 -4.70 -18.00
N GLU A 28 -3.48 -5.10 -18.99
CA GLU A 28 -3.81 -4.87 -20.40
C GLU A 28 -5.17 -5.52 -20.71
N ASN A 29 -6.05 -4.77 -21.37
CA ASN A 29 -7.42 -5.20 -21.67
C ASN A 29 -8.28 -5.54 -20.43
N GLY A 30 -7.88 -5.09 -19.24
CA GLY A 30 -8.67 -5.23 -18.02
C GLY A 30 -9.95 -4.39 -18.05
N LYS A 31 -11.05 -4.93 -17.50
CA LYS A 31 -12.30 -4.18 -17.32
C LYS A 31 -12.17 -3.22 -16.14
N ASN A 32 -12.39 -1.93 -16.38
CA ASN A 32 -12.27 -0.90 -15.35
C ASN A 32 -13.62 -0.20 -15.11
N ASP A 33 -14.70 -0.98 -15.07
CA ASP A 33 -16.05 -0.46 -14.87
C ASP A 33 -16.18 0.16 -13.48
N LEU A 34 -16.57 1.42 -13.45
CA LEU A 34 -16.80 2.18 -12.22
C LEU A 34 -18.19 1.87 -11.66
N LEU A 35 -18.30 1.89 -10.33
CA LEU A 35 -19.60 2.00 -9.67
C LEU A 35 -20.21 3.37 -9.98
N SER A 36 -21.54 3.45 -9.81
CA SER A 36 -22.17 4.76 -9.76
C SER A 36 -21.62 5.56 -8.57
N GLU A 37 -21.54 6.88 -8.73
CA GLU A 37 -21.10 7.79 -7.66
C GLU A 37 -21.91 7.56 -6.37
N LYS A 38 -23.24 7.40 -6.50
CA LYS A 38 -24.16 7.12 -5.39
C LYS A 38 -23.76 5.88 -4.60
N GLU A 39 -23.47 4.77 -5.29
CA GLU A 39 -23.09 3.52 -4.63
C GLU A 39 -21.76 3.65 -3.90
N PHE A 40 -20.80 4.36 -4.47
CA PHE A 40 -19.51 4.52 -3.83
C PHE A 40 -19.55 5.50 -2.66
N VAL A 41 -20.30 6.60 -2.77
CA VAL A 41 -20.60 7.50 -1.64
C VAL A 41 -21.23 6.73 -0.48
N ALA A 42 -22.20 5.85 -0.75
CA ALA A 42 -22.81 5.02 0.29
C ALA A 42 -21.80 4.09 0.99
N LYS A 43 -20.81 3.57 0.25
CA LYS A 43 -19.72 2.76 0.84
C LYS A 43 -18.80 3.59 1.74
N ILE A 44 -18.46 4.81 1.35
CA ILE A 44 -17.63 5.71 2.18
C ILE A 44 -18.37 6.09 3.46
N LEU A 45 -19.65 6.44 3.37
CA LEU A 45 -20.50 6.72 4.54
C LEU A 45 -20.57 5.51 5.49
N ALA A 46 -20.80 4.31 4.94
CA ALA A 46 -20.83 3.08 5.73
C ALA A 46 -19.47 2.75 6.34
N ALA A 47 -18.36 3.07 5.65
CA ALA A 47 -17.02 2.88 6.18
C ALA A 47 -16.74 3.81 7.37
N LYS A 48 -17.12 5.10 7.24
CA LYS A 48 -16.99 6.12 8.28
C LYS A 48 -17.82 5.79 9.51
N GLU A 49 -19.05 5.32 9.33
CA GLU A 49 -19.91 4.88 10.45
C GLU A 49 -19.38 3.62 11.14
N ALA A 50 -18.69 2.75 10.40
CA ALA A 50 -18.19 1.50 10.95
C ALA A 50 -16.89 1.62 11.75
N ARG A 51 -16.13 2.72 11.61
CA ARG A 51 -14.86 2.93 12.36
C ARG A 51 -15.16 3.28 13.82
N SER A 52 -14.37 2.75 14.75
CA SER A 52 -14.52 3.06 16.18
C SER A 52 -13.51 4.13 16.62
N ASP A 53 -12.30 4.06 16.10
CA ASP A 53 -11.22 5.02 16.25
C ASP A 53 -11.32 6.14 15.19
N LYS A 54 -11.22 7.39 15.65
CA LYS A 54 -11.26 8.56 14.77
C LYS A 54 -9.97 8.74 13.98
N ASP A 55 -8.87 8.16 14.44
CA ASP A 55 -7.57 8.21 13.77
C ASP A 55 -7.43 7.14 12.68
N PHE A 56 -8.40 6.22 12.57
CA PHE A 56 -8.45 5.25 11.48
C PHE A 56 -8.87 5.92 10.15
N ILE A 57 -7.95 5.90 9.18
CA ILE A 57 -8.05 6.65 7.92
C ILE A 57 -8.78 5.85 6.84
N ILE A 58 -9.76 6.47 6.18
CA ILE A 58 -10.46 5.94 5.02
C ILE A 58 -10.01 6.70 3.77
N ILE A 59 -9.28 6.02 2.90
CA ILE A 59 -8.79 6.55 1.62
C ILE A 59 -9.76 6.13 0.51
N ALA A 60 -10.33 7.10 -0.20
CA ALA A 60 -11.14 6.85 -1.39
C ALA A 60 -10.24 6.92 -2.64
N ARG A 61 -10.14 5.80 -3.35
CA ARG A 61 -9.36 5.67 -4.58
C ARG A 61 -10.24 5.89 -5.81
N VAL A 62 -9.92 6.93 -6.56
CA VAL A 62 -10.63 7.35 -7.77
C VAL A 62 -9.97 6.70 -8.98
N GLU A 63 -10.70 5.84 -9.68
CA GLU A 63 -10.22 5.11 -10.87
C GLU A 63 -10.73 5.71 -12.19
N ALA A 64 -11.33 6.91 -12.18
CA ALA A 64 -11.91 7.54 -13.38
C ALA A 64 -10.91 7.76 -14.53
N LEU A 65 -9.66 8.08 -14.23
CA LEU A 65 -8.61 8.20 -15.26
C LEU A 65 -8.19 6.81 -15.78
N ILE A 66 -8.11 5.81 -14.90
CA ILE A 66 -7.82 4.42 -15.28
C ILE A 66 -8.88 3.86 -16.22
N SER A 67 -10.16 4.14 -15.93
CA SER A 67 -11.32 3.69 -16.72
C SER A 67 -11.49 4.45 -18.04
N GLY A 68 -10.82 5.59 -18.22
CA GLY A 68 -10.98 6.47 -19.38
C GLY A 68 -12.20 7.39 -19.31
N ALA A 69 -12.81 7.57 -18.14
CA ALA A 69 -13.93 8.50 -17.96
C ALA A 69 -13.48 9.98 -17.97
N GLY A 70 -12.19 10.24 -17.77
CA GLY A 70 -11.56 11.56 -17.94
C GLY A 70 -11.53 12.43 -16.68
N MET A 71 -10.89 13.60 -16.80
CA MET A 71 -10.56 14.48 -15.69
C MET A 71 -11.79 15.01 -14.94
N ASN A 72 -12.80 15.49 -15.68
CA ASN A 72 -14.01 16.05 -15.07
C ASN A 72 -14.72 15.03 -14.16
N GLU A 73 -14.80 13.77 -14.58
CA GLU A 73 -15.40 12.71 -13.78
C GLU A 73 -14.52 12.38 -12.56
N ALA A 74 -13.19 12.42 -12.70
CA ALA A 74 -12.27 12.23 -11.58
C ALA A 74 -12.46 13.31 -10.50
N LEU A 75 -12.53 14.58 -10.89
CA LEU A 75 -12.74 15.72 -9.99
C LEU A 75 -14.10 15.66 -9.27
N LYS A 76 -15.15 15.32 -10.03
CA LYS A 76 -16.51 15.16 -9.50
C LYS A 76 -16.56 14.06 -8.43
N ARG A 77 -15.99 12.90 -8.73
CA ARG A 77 -15.93 11.74 -7.83
C ARG A 77 -15.12 12.05 -6.58
N ALA A 78 -13.92 12.61 -6.73
CA ALA A 78 -13.08 12.99 -5.58
C ALA A 78 -13.82 13.93 -4.62
N THR A 79 -14.50 14.94 -5.16
CA THR A 79 -15.31 15.88 -4.37
C THR A 79 -16.48 15.17 -3.67
N ALA A 80 -17.18 14.28 -4.37
CA ALA A 80 -18.28 13.50 -3.78
C ALA A 80 -17.78 12.59 -2.64
N TYR A 81 -16.60 11.99 -2.80
CA TYR A 81 -16.04 11.06 -1.81
C TYR A 81 -15.48 11.78 -0.59
N GLU A 82 -14.86 12.95 -0.77
CA GLU A 82 -14.50 13.85 0.34
C GLU A 82 -15.75 14.30 1.11
N ASN A 83 -16.81 14.75 0.42
CA ASN A 83 -18.06 15.15 1.07
C ASN A 83 -18.73 14.00 1.84
N ALA A 84 -18.56 12.75 1.37
CA ALA A 84 -19.01 11.55 2.07
C ALA A 84 -18.16 11.23 3.32
N GLY A 85 -17.01 11.89 3.48
CA GLY A 85 -16.13 11.77 4.63
C GLY A 85 -14.94 10.82 4.43
N ALA A 86 -14.44 10.67 3.20
CA ALA A 86 -13.12 10.11 2.99
C ALA A 86 -12.07 11.05 3.59
N ASP A 87 -11.11 10.50 4.33
CA ASP A 87 -10.06 11.28 5.01
C ASP A 87 -8.88 11.61 4.07
N ALA A 88 -8.80 10.94 2.91
CA ALA A 88 -7.84 11.23 1.84
C ALA A 88 -8.36 10.72 0.49
N ILE A 89 -7.88 11.32 -0.60
CA ILE A 89 -8.16 10.88 -1.97
C ILE A 89 -6.90 10.28 -2.59
N LEU A 90 -7.01 9.05 -3.12
CA LEU A 90 -5.99 8.48 -3.98
C LEU A 90 -6.42 8.64 -5.43
N ILE A 91 -5.72 9.49 -6.18
CA ILE A 91 -5.90 9.61 -7.63
C ILE A 91 -4.90 8.71 -8.35
N HIS A 92 -5.38 7.91 -9.31
CA HIS A 92 -4.53 7.00 -10.05
C HIS A 92 -4.60 7.22 -11.56
N SER A 93 -3.46 7.12 -12.21
CA SER A 93 -3.30 7.16 -13.66
C SER A 93 -2.39 6.01 -14.10
N LYS A 94 -2.58 5.55 -15.34
CA LYS A 94 -1.75 4.55 -16.00
C LYS A 94 -0.83 5.17 -17.06
N GLN A 95 -0.83 6.50 -17.21
CA GLN A 95 0.05 7.21 -18.12
C GLN A 95 1.52 7.09 -17.69
N LYS A 96 2.41 7.35 -18.66
CA LYS A 96 3.87 7.36 -18.46
C LYS A 96 4.40 8.67 -17.89
N THR A 97 3.61 9.74 -17.95
CA THR A 97 3.95 11.04 -17.39
C THR A 97 3.00 11.37 -16.24
N PRO A 98 3.41 12.25 -15.30
CA PRO A 98 2.57 12.66 -14.18
C PRO A 98 1.52 13.72 -14.56
N ASP A 99 1.39 14.09 -15.84
CA ASP A 99 0.60 15.25 -16.27
C ASP A 99 -0.86 15.18 -15.82
N GLU A 100 -1.53 14.02 -15.97
CA GLU A 100 -2.91 13.83 -15.48
C GLU A 100 -3.00 13.98 -13.95
N ILE A 101 -1.97 13.57 -13.21
CA ILE A 101 -1.95 13.68 -11.75
C ILE A 101 -1.81 15.15 -11.34
N PHE A 102 -0.93 15.90 -12.00
CA PHE A 102 -0.72 17.32 -11.75
C PHE A 102 -1.94 18.16 -12.15
N GLU A 103 -2.53 17.88 -13.30
CA GLU A 103 -3.79 18.52 -13.71
C GLU A 103 -4.89 18.28 -12.68
N PHE A 104 -5.02 17.05 -12.17
CA PHE A 104 -5.98 16.74 -11.11
C PHE A 104 -5.69 17.55 -9.83
N THR A 105 -4.44 17.57 -9.34
CA THR A 105 -4.09 18.26 -8.10
C THR A 105 -4.29 19.78 -8.18
N ASP A 106 -4.04 20.37 -9.35
CA ASP A 106 -4.16 21.82 -9.56
C ASP A 106 -5.64 22.24 -9.71
N SER A 107 -6.44 21.36 -10.31
CA SER A 107 -7.85 21.59 -10.58
C SER A 107 -8.74 21.30 -9.37
N TRP A 108 -8.46 20.24 -8.63
CA TRP A 108 -9.30 19.82 -7.51
C TRP A 108 -9.23 20.81 -6.34
N LYS A 109 -10.40 21.19 -5.81
CA LYS A 109 -10.55 22.19 -4.74
C LYS A 109 -10.84 21.59 -3.36
N GLY A 110 -10.63 20.27 -3.24
CA GLY A 110 -10.76 19.56 -1.98
C GLY A 110 -9.69 19.97 -0.96
N SER A 111 -9.95 19.60 0.27
CA SER A 111 -9.12 19.93 1.44
C SER A 111 -8.35 18.73 1.99
N VAL A 112 -8.85 17.51 1.76
CA VAL A 112 -8.20 16.30 2.26
C VAL A 112 -6.91 15.97 1.49
N PRO A 113 -5.93 15.32 2.14
CA PRO A 113 -4.68 14.92 1.51
C PRO A 113 -4.83 14.09 0.23
N ILE A 114 -3.95 14.33 -0.74
CA ILE A 114 -3.85 13.54 -1.96
C ILE A 114 -2.76 12.48 -1.82
N VAL A 115 -3.09 11.25 -2.22
CA VAL A 115 -2.23 10.08 -2.27
C VAL A 115 -2.01 9.67 -3.73
N VAL A 116 -0.78 9.30 -4.09
CA VAL A 116 -0.43 8.87 -5.46
C VAL A 116 0.39 7.59 -5.49
N VAL A 117 0.40 6.92 -6.65
CA VAL A 117 1.08 5.64 -6.87
C VAL A 117 1.88 5.72 -8.18
N PRO A 118 3.13 6.23 -8.17
CA PRO A 118 3.94 6.49 -9.37
C PRO A 118 4.58 5.21 -9.92
N THR A 119 3.78 4.19 -10.21
CA THR A 119 4.27 2.92 -10.78
C THR A 119 4.53 3.03 -12.28
N THR A 120 3.73 3.83 -13.01
CA THR A 120 3.86 3.98 -14.48
C THR A 120 4.55 5.27 -14.90
N TYR A 121 4.44 6.33 -14.09
CA TYR A 121 5.14 7.60 -14.24
C TYR A 121 6.32 7.69 -13.25
N ASP A 122 7.19 6.68 -13.31
CA ASP A 122 8.27 6.43 -12.35
C ASP A 122 9.46 7.41 -12.46
N SER A 123 9.49 8.26 -13.49
CA SER A 123 10.48 9.32 -13.68
C SER A 123 10.21 10.60 -12.89
N VAL A 124 9.01 10.74 -12.32
CA VAL A 124 8.62 11.94 -11.55
C VAL A 124 9.48 12.09 -10.30
N LYS A 125 9.95 13.31 -10.02
CA LYS A 125 10.72 13.60 -8.81
C LYS A 125 9.77 13.81 -7.63
N ILE A 126 10.23 13.41 -6.44
CA ILE A 126 9.51 13.68 -5.18
C ILE A 126 9.26 15.18 -5.02
N SER A 127 10.24 16.03 -5.35
CA SER A 127 10.09 17.50 -5.28
C SER A 127 8.97 18.04 -6.17
N GLU A 128 8.70 17.40 -7.31
CA GLU A 128 7.59 17.79 -8.20
C GLU A 128 6.25 17.36 -7.59
N LEU A 129 6.18 16.16 -7.02
CA LEU A 129 4.98 15.71 -6.30
C LEU A 129 4.67 16.64 -5.10
N GLU A 130 5.69 17.05 -4.35
CA GLU A 130 5.58 17.98 -3.24
C GLU A 130 5.09 19.38 -3.68
N SER A 131 5.61 19.92 -4.79
CA SER A 131 5.15 21.22 -5.32
C SER A 131 3.69 21.21 -5.74
N HIS A 132 3.16 20.05 -6.13
CA HIS A 132 1.74 19.82 -6.43
C HIS A 132 0.92 19.39 -5.20
N LYS A 133 1.44 19.63 -3.98
CA LYS A 133 0.75 19.42 -2.69
C LYS A 133 0.34 17.98 -2.38
N ILE A 134 0.92 17.00 -3.09
CA ILE A 134 0.71 15.58 -2.79
C ILE A 134 1.32 15.26 -1.43
N LYS A 135 0.59 14.52 -0.59
CA LYS A 135 0.97 14.27 0.81
C LYS A 135 1.49 12.87 1.08
N MET A 136 1.18 11.91 0.20
CA MET A 136 1.65 10.54 0.35
C MET A 136 1.95 9.92 -1.01
N VAL A 137 3.07 9.21 -1.08
CA VAL A 137 3.51 8.45 -2.25
C VAL A 137 3.58 6.99 -1.87
N ILE A 138 2.97 6.11 -2.67
CA ILE A 138 3.00 4.66 -2.47
C ILE A 138 3.85 4.00 -3.56
N TYR A 139 4.95 3.38 -3.15
CA TYR A 139 5.73 2.45 -3.98
C TYR A 139 5.13 1.04 -3.85
N ALA A 140 4.16 0.74 -4.71
CA ALA A 140 3.22 -0.35 -4.49
C ALA A 140 3.78 -1.78 -4.67
N ASN A 141 4.76 -2.00 -5.53
CA ASN A 141 5.14 -3.36 -5.95
C ASN A 141 6.62 -3.56 -6.31
N GLN A 142 7.45 -2.56 -6.07
CA GLN A 142 8.88 -2.57 -6.42
C GLN A 142 9.61 -3.70 -5.68
N THR A 143 9.34 -3.87 -4.39
CA THR A 143 9.95 -4.94 -3.57
C THR A 143 9.57 -6.33 -4.06
N LEU A 144 8.30 -6.55 -4.43
CA LEU A 144 7.84 -7.81 -5.02
C LEU A 144 8.56 -8.11 -6.34
N ARG A 145 8.69 -7.11 -7.22
CA ARG A 145 9.37 -7.26 -8.52
C ARG A 145 10.84 -7.62 -8.33
N VAL A 146 11.52 -6.97 -7.39
CA VAL A 146 12.92 -7.28 -7.05
C VAL A 146 13.05 -8.68 -6.44
N ALA A 147 12.19 -9.04 -5.49
CA ALA A 147 12.20 -10.36 -4.87
C ALA A 147 11.98 -11.48 -5.90
N HIS A 148 11.02 -11.31 -6.81
CA HIS A 148 10.79 -12.25 -7.91
C HIS A 148 12.05 -12.44 -8.75
N MET A 149 12.71 -11.36 -9.17
CA MET A 149 13.92 -11.43 -9.98
C MET A 149 15.08 -12.10 -9.25
N ALA A 150 15.33 -11.72 -7.99
CA ALA A 150 16.40 -12.26 -7.17
C ALA A 150 16.22 -13.76 -6.91
N MET A 151 15.02 -14.18 -6.48
CA MET A 151 14.70 -15.59 -6.28
C MET A 151 14.82 -16.39 -7.58
N SER A 152 14.34 -15.84 -8.70
CA SER A 152 14.41 -16.53 -10.00
C SER A 152 15.85 -16.73 -10.48
N ARG A 153 16.74 -15.77 -10.23
CA ARG A 153 18.16 -15.88 -10.60
C ARG A 153 18.86 -16.90 -9.72
N LEU A 154 18.67 -16.83 -8.40
CA LEU A 154 19.22 -17.79 -7.45
C LEU A 154 18.84 -19.24 -7.80
N LEU A 155 17.55 -19.49 -8.06
CA LEU A 155 17.07 -20.84 -8.41
C LEU A 155 17.67 -21.36 -9.73
N LYS A 156 17.94 -20.48 -10.70
CA LYS A 156 18.63 -20.83 -11.96
C LYS A 156 20.11 -21.12 -11.79
N GLU A 157 20.76 -20.52 -10.79
CA GLU A 157 22.14 -20.89 -10.43
C GLU A 157 22.13 -22.24 -9.71
N MET A 158 21.24 -22.43 -8.73
CA MET A 158 21.12 -23.65 -7.94
C MET A 158 20.90 -24.92 -8.76
N ILE A 159 20.12 -24.86 -9.85
CA ILE A 159 19.84 -26.06 -10.66
C ILE A 159 21.09 -26.59 -11.39
N ASN A 160 22.11 -25.75 -11.60
CA ASN A 160 23.34 -26.09 -12.31
C ASN A 160 24.57 -26.16 -11.39
N ALA A 161 24.40 -25.93 -10.09
CA ALA A 161 25.50 -25.88 -9.13
C ALA A 161 25.67 -27.24 -8.43
N ASP A 162 26.91 -27.71 -8.30
CA ASP A 162 27.23 -28.90 -7.51
C ASP A 162 27.31 -28.54 -6.01
N HIS A 163 27.74 -27.31 -5.69
CA HIS A 163 27.80 -26.79 -4.33
C HIS A 163 27.15 -25.40 -4.20
N ILE A 164 26.54 -25.11 -3.05
CA ILE A 164 25.96 -23.79 -2.75
C ILE A 164 27.02 -22.67 -2.78
N SER A 165 28.30 -23.00 -2.52
CA SER A 165 29.41 -22.06 -2.65
C SER A 165 29.67 -21.59 -4.09
N ASP A 166 29.13 -22.27 -5.10
CA ASP A 166 29.32 -21.93 -6.51
C ASP A 166 28.35 -20.81 -6.96
N ILE A 167 27.33 -20.54 -6.15
CA ILE A 167 26.34 -19.49 -6.37
C ILE A 167 26.99 -18.12 -6.19
N LYS A 168 26.79 -17.24 -7.17
CA LYS A 168 27.37 -15.87 -7.17
C LYS A 168 26.43 -14.86 -6.54
N ASP A 169 25.14 -15.19 -6.50
CA ASP A 169 24.14 -14.35 -5.88
C ASP A 169 24.37 -14.16 -4.39
N LYS A 170 24.37 -12.89 -3.98
CA LYS A 170 24.44 -12.51 -2.58
C LYS A 170 23.12 -12.83 -1.88
N MET A 171 23.24 -13.48 -0.73
CA MET A 171 22.13 -13.77 0.18
C MET A 171 22.41 -13.11 1.53
N SER A 172 21.36 -12.85 2.31
CA SER A 172 21.52 -12.44 3.70
C SER A 172 22.22 -13.54 4.49
N THR A 173 22.96 -13.16 5.53
CA THR A 173 23.57 -14.13 6.44
C THR A 173 22.51 -14.78 7.33
N MET A 174 22.85 -15.91 7.95
CA MET A 174 21.98 -16.51 8.98
C MET A 174 21.79 -15.57 10.18
N GLN A 175 22.81 -14.76 10.50
CA GLN A 175 22.76 -13.77 11.57
C GLN A 175 21.77 -12.64 11.26
N ASP A 176 21.67 -12.20 10.01
CA ASP A 176 20.66 -11.24 9.58
C ASP A 176 19.25 -11.82 9.77
N ILE A 177 19.04 -13.09 9.41
CA ILE A 177 17.76 -13.78 9.60
C ILE A 177 17.40 -13.89 11.09
N PHE A 178 18.34 -14.30 11.95
CA PHE A 178 18.10 -14.37 13.39
C PHE A 178 17.78 -13.01 14.00
N SER A 179 18.42 -11.94 13.50
CA SER A 179 18.12 -10.58 13.93
C SER A 179 16.72 -10.15 13.50
N LEU A 180 16.32 -10.45 12.27
CA LEU A 180 14.97 -10.19 11.76
C LEU A 180 13.89 -10.96 12.55
N GLN A 181 14.21 -12.16 13.01
CA GLN A 181 13.34 -12.98 13.86
C GLN A 181 13.35 -12.59 15.34
N GLU A 182 14.12 -11.55 15.73
CA GLU A 182 14.29 -11.12 17.13
C GLU A 182 14.81 -12.23 18.06
N MET A 183 15.56 -13.21 17.53
CA MET A 183 16.02 -14.39 18.30
C MET A 183 16.90 -14.01 19.50
N TYR A 184 17.67 -12.93 19.38
CA TYR A 184 18.52 -12.46 20.47
C TYR A 184 17.71 -11.82 21.61
N ASP A 185 16.59 -11.16 21.30
CA ASP A 185 15.69 -10.60 22.30
C ASP A 185 14.92 -11.68 23.04
N ILE A 186 14.52 -12.75 22.34
CA ILE A 186 13.91 -13.94 22.97
C ILE A 186 14.89 -14.55 23.97
N LYS A 187 16.14 -14.79 23.58
CA LYS A 187 17.15 -15.34 24.50
C LYS A 187 17.39 -14.46 25.73
N ASN A 188 17.34 -13.14 25.57
CA ASN A 188 17.45 -12.22 26.70
C ASN A 188 16.22 -12.28 27.62
N LYS A 189 15.01 -12.45 27.06
CA LYS A 189 13.78 -12.65 27.84
C LYS A 189 13.78 -13.99 28.58
N GLU A 190 14.25 -15.06 27.93
CA GLU A 190 14.42 -16.38 28.55
C GLU A 190 15.35 -16.32 29.75
N LYS A 191 16.52 -15.66 29.62
CA LYS A 191 17.43 -15.46 30.75
C LYS A 191 16.81 -14.71 31.92
N LYS A 192 16.08 -13.62 31.64
CA LYS A 192 15.38 -12.87 32.69
C LYS A 192 14.32 -13.72 33.39
N LEU A 193 13.58 -14.52 32.63
CA LEU A 193 12.60 -15.45 33.17
C LEU A 193 13.28 -16.52 34.03
N GLU A 194 14.41 -17.08 33.59
CA GLU A 194 15.20 -18.02 34.40
C GLU A 194 15.68 -17.37 35.70
N GLU A 195 16.20 -16.13 35.66
CA GLU A 195 16.60 -15.40 36.87
C GLU A 195 15.43 -15.18 37.84
N GLU A 196 14.24 -14.87 37.33
CA GLU A 196 13.03 -14.74 38.14
C GLU A 196 12.59 -16.07 38.75
N LEU A 197 12.59 -17.15 37.96
CA LEU A 197 12.27 -18.49 38.43
C LEU A 197 13.26 -18.98 39.50
N LYS A 198 14.55 -18.62 39.39
CA LYS A 198 15.56 -18.87 40.44
C LYS A 198 15.25 -18.11 41.72
N LYS A 199 14.93 -16.81 41.62
CA LYS A 199 14.54 -15.99 42.78
C LYS A 199 13.31 -16.54 43.50
N LEU A 200 12.39 -17.14 42.75
CA LEU A 200 11.17 -17.77 43.28
C LEU A 200 11.40 -19.22 43.78
N GLY A 201 12.61 -19.78 43.63
CA GLY A 201 12.97 -21.11 44.13
C GLY A 201 12.46 -22.27 43.26
N TYR A 202 12.00 -22.00 42.04
CA TYR A 202 11.54 -23.05 41.11
C TYR A 202 12.67 -23.75 40.36
N ILE A 203 13.85 -23.13 40.31
CA ILE A 203 15.07 -23.68 39.71
C ILE A 203 16.29 -23.29 40.55
N ASN A 204 17.29 -24.17 40.58
CA ASN A 204 18.53 -24.01 41.35
C ASN A 204 19.55 -23.08 40.68
#